data_AF-A0A4Y2VNW1-F1
#
_entry.id   AF-A0A4Y2VNW1-F1
#
_cell.length_a   1.000
_cell.length_b   1.000
_cell.length_c   1.000
_cell.angle_alpha   90.00
_cell.angle_beta   90.00
_cell.angle_gamma   90.00
#
_symmetry.space_group_name_H-M   'P 1'
#
loop_
_entity.id
_entity.type
_entity.pdbx_description
1 polymer ?
#
loop_
_entity_poly.entity_id
_entity_poly.type
_entity_poly.pdbx_seq_one_letter_code
_entity_poly.pdbx_strand_id
1 'polypeptide(L)'
;MPKEYFPIAEALYFFEELPSDDDEENVVCIKWKDKRTISVLSSQENPTAAASVDRREKNDGKRKLICLQAIVDYKKNMEFEDHFDHLKSLYQINRKSKKWWHRILFHFLDVSVINSFILCKMLPCAKDDVKSVKVFRMSLIENLLTIGDSSKKRKNIR
;
A
#
# COMPACT_ATOMS: atom_id res chain seq x y z
N MET A 1 33.96 13.19 -8.94
CA MET A 1 34.39 12.44 -7.74
C MET A 1 33.90 11.01 -7.88
N PRO A 2 34.77 10.00 -7.76
CA PRO A 2 34.35 8.60 -7.72
C PRO A 2 33.46 8.41 -6.49
N LYS A 3 32.32 7.73 -6.66
CA LYS A 3 31.41 7.40 -5.57
C LYS A 3 32.03 6.25 -4.80
N GLU A 4 32.56 6.51 -3.61
CA GLU A 4 32.89 5.46 -2.65
C GLU A 4 31.58 4.84 -2.19
N TYR A 5 31.30 3.64 -2.70
CA TYR A 5 30.25 2.78 -2.18
C TYR A 5 30.88 2.05 -1.00
N PHE A 6 30.36 2.29 0.20
CA PHE A 6 30.69 1.48 1.37
C PHE A 6 30.31 0.03 1.03
N PRO A 7 31.26 -0.91 0.97
CA PRO A 7 30.95 -2.31 0.72
C PRO A 7 29.95 -2.81 1.77
N ILE A 8 29.05 -3.72 1.37
CA ILE A 8 27.99 -4.29 2.22
C ILE A 8 28.55 -4.82 3.56
N ALA A 9 29.82 -5.25 3.59
CA ALA A 9 30.54 -5.63 4.79
C ALA A 9 30.62 -4.51 5.84
N GLU A 10 30.85 -3.24 5.46
CA GLU A 10 30.88 -2.12 6.41
C GLU A 10 29.51 -1.72 6.94
N ALA A 11 28.44 -1.96 6.18
CA ALA A 11 27.07 -1.83 6.69
C ALA A 11 26.74 -2.95 7.69
N LEU A 12 27.34 -4.13 7.53
CA LEU A 12 27.24 -5.24 8.50
C LEU A 12 28.05 -4.96 9.79
N TYR A 13 29.10 -4.14 9.73
CA TYR A 13 29.89 -3.76 10.91
C TYR A 13 29.23 -2.71 11.82
N PHE A 14 28.09 -2.14 11.42
CA PHE A 14 27.25 -1.29 12.28
C PHE A 14 25.88 -1.95 12.54
N PHE A 15 25.86 -3.27 12.68
CA PHE A 15 24.78 -3.98 13.34
C PHE A 15 25.11 -4.07 14.82
N GLU A 16 24.48 -3.22 15.61
CA GLU A 16 24.40 -3.42 17.05
C GLU A 16 23.10 -4.21 17.27
N GLU A 17 23.23 -5.53 17.46
CA GLU A 17 22.19 -6.27 18.17
C GLU A 17 22.10 -5.61 19.55
N LEU A 18 21.01 -4.89 19.82
CA LEU A 18 20.75 -4.43 21.17
C LEU A 18 20.42 -5.68 21.99
N PRO A 19 21.22 -6.04 23.01
CA PRO A 19 20.85 -7.15 23.88
C PRO A 19 19.58 -6.73 24.61
N SER A 20 18.46 -7.34 24.25
CA SER A 20 17.28 -7.36 25.10
C SER A 20 17.56 -8.35 26.23
N ASP A 21 17.53 -7.87 27.47
CA ASP A 21 17.67 -8.68 28.70
C ASP A 21 16.47 -9.64 28.94
N ASP A 22 15.56 -9.80 27.96
CA ASP A 22 14.39 -10.67 28.03
C ASP A 22 14.37 -11.58 26.78
N ASP A 23 14.42 -12.90 27.02
CA ASP A 23 14.59 -14.00 26.05
C ASP A 23 13.47 -14.16 24.96
N GLU A 24 12.66 -13.15 24.64
CA GLU A 24 11.50 -13.33 23.74
C GLU A 24 11.34 -12.35 22.56
N GLU A 25 12.12 -11.26 22.43
CA GLU A 25 12.01 -10.37 21.27
C GLU A 25 13.38 -10.06 20.62
N ASN A 26 13.69 -10.80 19.55
CA ASN A 26 14.83 -10.49 18.67
C ASN A 26 14.44 -9.37 17.70
N VAL A 27 14.56 -8.12 18.13
CA VAL A 27 14.37 -6.94 17.28
C VAL A 27 15.69 -6.53 16.66
N VAL A 28 15.74 -6.50 15.33
CA VAL A 28 16.91 -6.12 14.56
C VAL A 28 16.80 -4.66 14.14
N CYS A 29 17.86 -3.89 14.39
CA CYS A 29 18.02 -2.54 13.85
C CYS A 29 18.97 -2.54 12.65
N ILE A 30 18.47 -2.06 11.51
CA ILE A 30 19.21 -1.97 10.24
C ILE A 30 19.41 -0.51 9.91
N LYS A 31 20.67 -0.12 9.67
CA LYS A 31 21.01 1.22 9.18
C LYS A 31 21.58 1.13 7.77
N TRP A 32 20.84 1.62 6.79
CA TRP A 32 21.26 1.65 5.39
C TRP A 32 21.57 3.07 4.93
N LYS A 33 22.73 3.26 4.30
CA LYS A 33 23.19 4.58 3.85
C LYS A 33 23.40 4.58 2.34
N ASP A 34 22.60 5.38 1.65
CA ASP A 34 22.77 5.72 0.23
C ASP A 34 22.95 7.25 0.12
N LYS A 35 22.00 7.99 -0.47
CA LYS A 35 22.03 9.47 -0.45
C LYS A 35 21.59 10.08 0.88
N ARG A 36 20.73 9.34 1.59
CA ARG A 36 20.25 9.65 2.93
C ARG A 36 20.34 8.36 3.74
N THR A 37 20.57 8.50 5.03
CA THR A 37 20.55 7.38 5.96
C THR A 37 19.10 6.99 6.23
N ILE A 38 18.80 5.71 6.13
CA ILE A 38 17.52 5.10 6.48
C ILE A 38 17.79 4.12 7.62
N SER A 39 17.05 4.24 8.71
CA SER A 39 17.07 3.28 9.81
C SER A 39 15.76 2.51 9.81
N VAL A 40 15.82 1.18 9.91
CA VAL A 40 14.67 0.28 9.91
C VAL A 40 14.77 -0.63 11.14
N LEU A 41 13.65 -0.81 11.84
CA LEU A 41 13.51 -1.80 12.91
C LEU A 41 12.64 -2.93 12.37
N SER A 42 13.05 -4.18 12.56
CA SER A 42 12.28 -5.36 12.17
C SER A 42 12.42 -6.48 13.20
N SER A 43 11.31 -7.14 13.52
CA SER A 43 11.26 -8.29 14.43
C SER A 43 11.17 -9.65 13.70
N GLN A 44 11.04 -9.63 12.36
CA GLN A 44 10.65 -10.81 11.58
C GLN A 44 11.64 -11.15 10.45
N GLU A 45 12.54 -10.22 10.11
CA GLU A 45 13.42 -10.33 8.95
C GLU A 45 14.87 -10.66 9.33
N ASN A 46 15.50 -11.52 8.53
CA ASN A 46 16.92 -11.84 8.70
C ASN A 46 17.79 -10.58 8.44
N PRO A 47 18.66 -10.18 9.40
CA PRO A 47 19.48 -8.96 9.30
C PRO A 47 20.41 -8.92 8.08
N THR A 48 20.77 -10.08 7.54
CA THR A 48 21.79 -10.21 6.48
C THR A 48 21.20 -10.49 5.10
N ALA A 49 19.89 -10.70 4.99
CA ALA A 49 19.25 -11.02 3.72
C ALA A 49 19.32 -9.83 2.75
N ALA A 50 20.04 -10.01 1.64
CA ALA A 50 20.21 -8.99 0.61
C ALA A 50 19.34 -9.30 -0.63
N ALA A 51 18.74 -8.27 -1.19
CA ALA A 51 17.88 -8.28 -2.36
C ALA A 51 18.42 -7.35 -3.45
N SER A 52 18.26 -7.73 -4.72
CA SER A 52 18.60 -6.84 -5.84
C SER A 52 17.37 -6.05 -6.27
N VAL A 53 17.43 -4.72 -6.21
CA VAL A 53 16.37 -3.81 -6.66
C VAL A 53 16.88 -2.93 -7.80
N ASP A 54 16.09 -2.84 -8.87
CA ASP A 54 16.36 -1.92 -9.98
C ASP A 54 15.99 -0.49 -9.59
N ARG A 55 16.98 0.41 -9.61
CA ARG A 55 16.75 1.85 -9.42
C ARG A 55 16.83 2.59 -10.74
N ARG A 56 15.80 3.39 -11.01
CA ARG A 56 15.77 4.31 -12.15
C ARG A 56 16.69 5.50 -11.90
N GLU A 57 17.61 5.75 -12.83
CA GLU A 57 18.43 6.94 -12.86
C GLU A 57 17.76 8.09 -13.61
N LYS A 58 18.24 9.31 -13.36
CA LYS A 58 17.76 10.53 -14.00
C LYS A 58 17.98 10.55 -15.52
N ASN A 59 18.91 9.73 -16.03
CA ASN A 59 19.26 9.65 -17.45
C ASN A 59 18.71 8.36 -18.12
N ASP A 60 17.53 7.89 -17.70
CA ASP A 60 16.84 6.67 -18.20
C ASP A 60 17.59 5.33 -18.07
N GLY A 61 18.78 5.31 -17.47
CA GLY A 61 19.46 4.08 -17.06
C GLY A 61 18.77 3.39 -15.87
N LYS A 62 18.72 2.05 -15.88
CA LYS A 62 18.41 1.25 -14.67
C LYS A 62 19.73 0.75 -14.07
N ARG A 63 19.95 1.00 -12.78
CA ARG A 63 21.06 0.40 -12.03
C ARG A 63 20.52 -0.62 -11.04
N LYS A 64 21.07 -1.83 -11.06
CA LYS A 64 20.86 -2.83 -10.02
C LYS A 64 21.54 -2.34 -8.74
N LEU A 65 20.75 -2.12 -7.70
CA LEU A 65 21.23 -1.85 -6.36
C LEU A 65 20.99 -3.09 -5.51
N ILE A 66 21.97 -3.42 -4.67
CA ILE A 66 21.80 -4.42 -3.64
C ILE A 66 21.34 -3.66 -2.39
N CYS A 67 20.16 -4.00 -1.88
CA CYS A 67 19.64 -3.46 -0.62
C CYS A 67 19.15 -4.59 0.28
N LEU A 68 18.91 -4.32 1.55
CA LEU A 68 18.41 -5.35 2.46
C LEU A 68 16.95 -5.69 2.14
N GLN A 69 16.62 -6.97 2.32
CA GLN A 69 15.27 -7.51 2.10
C GLN A 69 14.23 -6.76 2.93
N ALA A 70 14.52 -6.47 4.21
CA ALA A 70 13.66 -5.67 5.08
C ALA A 70 13.27 -4.29 4.51
N ILE A 71 14.18 -3.64 3.76
CA ILE A 71 13.91 -2.34 3.13
C ILE A 71 12.98 -2.52 1.92
N VAL A 72 13.14 -3.62 1.19
CA VAL A 72 12.26 -3.98 0.06
C VAL A 72 10.85 -4.25 0.54
N ASP A 73 10.71 -5.05 1.59
CA ASP A 73 9.41 -5.41 2.15
C ASP A 73 8.70 -4.23 2.79
N TYR A 74 9.44 -3.39 3.53
CA TYR A 74 8.92 -2.11 4.01
C TYR A 74 8.36 -1.27 2.85
N LYS A 75 9.14 -1.11 1.78
CA LYS A 75 8.73 -0.30 0.63
C LYS A 75 7.52 -0.90 -0.09
N LYS A 76 7.47 -2.23 -0.24
CA LYS A 76 6.36 -2.95 -0.86
C LYS A 76 5.06 -2.80 -0.06
N ASN A 77 5.14 -2.87 1.26
CA ASN A 77 3.98 -2.69 2.13
C ASN A 77 3.50 -1.23 2.10
N MET A 78 4.43 -0.27 2.13
CA MET A 78 4.12 1.16 1.98
C MET A 78 3.47 1.47 0.62
N GLU A 79 3.94 0.83 -0.46
CA GLU A 79 3.35 0.99 -1.80
C GLU A 79 1.89 0.53 -1.85
N PHE A 80 1.50 -0.48 -1.06
CA PHE A 80 0.11 -0.91 -0.98
C PHE A 80 -0.78 0.13 -0.28
N GLU A 81 -0.33 0.71 0.83
CA GLU A 81 -1.04 1.76 1.54
C GLU A 81 -1.20 3.01 0.64
N ASP A 82 -0.12 3.44 0.00
CA ASP A 82 -0.15 4.54 -0.98
C ASP A 82 -1.11 4.26 -2.14
N HIS A 83 -1.18 3.01 -2.60
CA HIS A 83 -2.10 2.63 -3.67
C HIS A 83 -3.56 2.75 -3.21
N PHE A 84 -3.89 2.26 -2.02
CA PHE A 84 -5.24 2.40 -1.45
C PHE A 84 -5.62 3.87 -1.28
N ASP A 85 -4.74 4.68 -0.69
CA ASP A 85 -4.98 6.10 -0.48
C ASP A 85 -5.12 6.87 -1.79
N HIS A 86 -4.33 6.51 -2.79
CA HIS A 86 -4.50 7.05 -4.14
C HIS A 86 -5.89 6.71 -4.69
N LEU A 87 -6.30 5.43 -4.69
CA LEU A 87 -7.62 5.01 -5.18
C LEU A 87 -8.77 5.69 -4.43
N LYS A 88 -8.59 5.93 -3.12
CA LYS A 88 -9.54 6.64 -2.27
C LYS A 88 -9.66 8.10 -2.65
N SER A 89 -8.52 8.79 -2.81
CA SER A 89 -8.49 10.22 -3.12
C SER A 89 -9.15 10.57 -4.45
N LEU A 90 -9.08 9.68 -5.47
CA LEU A 90 -9.59 9.93 -6.82
C LEU A 90 -11.10 10.24 -6.88
N TYR A 91 -11.92 9.56 -6.07
CA TYR A 91 -13.37 9.78 -6.03
C TYR A 91 -13.92 9.74 -4.61
N GLN A 92 -13.22 10.36 -3.67
CA GLN A 92 -13.62 10.43 -2.28
C GLN A 92 -14.99 11.10 -2.11
N ILE A 93 -15.84 10.53 -1.25
CA ILE A 93 -17.13 11.14 -0.88
C ILE A 93 -16.89 12.23 0.15
N ASN A 94 -16.66 13.46 -0.32
CA ASN A 94 -16.48 14.62 0.55
C ASN A 94 -17.78 15.43 0.66
N ARG A 95 -18.56 15.18 1.73
CA ARG A 95 -19.79 15.94 2.02
C ARG A 95 -19.61 16.81 3.25
N LYS A 96 -19.93 18.11 3.11
CA LYS A 96 -20.00 19.04 4.24
C LYS A 96 -21.13 18.61 5.17
N SER A 97 -20.82 18.43 6.44
CA SER A 97 -21.83 18.15 7.47
C SER A 97 -21.47 18.81 8.80
N LYS A 98 -22.50 19.22 9.55
CA LYS A 98 -22.36 19.76 10.90
C LYS A 98 -22.08 18.66 11.94
N LYS A 99 -22.44 17.41 11.65
CA LYS A 99 -22.24 16.26 12.56
C LYS A 99 -20.99 15.49 12.16
N TRP A 100 -20.05 15.30 13.10
CA TRP A 100 -18.75 14.68 12.84
C TRP A 100 -18.85 13.20 12.39
N TRP A 101 -19.82 12.45 12.92
CA TRP A 101 -20.00 11.03 12.60
C TRP A 101 -20.33 10.76 11.13
N HIS A 102 -20.89 11.73 10.39
CA HIS A 102 -21.08 11.58 8.95
C HIS A 102 -19.75 11.39 8.21
N ARG A 103 -18.66 11.99 8.70
CA ARG A 103 -17.32 11.78 8.10
C ARG A 103 -16.89 10.33 8.22
N ILE A 104 -17.18 9.70 9.36
CA ILE A 104 -16.88 8.28 9.60
C ILE A 104 -17.73 7.40 8.69
N LEU A 105 -19.03 7.67 8.59
CA LEU A 105 -19.92 6.91 7.71
C LEU A 105 -19.44 6.94 6.25
N PHE A 106 -19.13 8.13 5.72
CA PHE A 106 -18.64 8.24 4.34
C PHE A 106 -17.25 7.63 4.15
N HIS A 107 -16.39 7.68 5.17
CA HIS A 107 -15.11 7.01 5.14
C HIS A 107 -15.27 5.48 4.98
N PHE A 108 -16.10 4.83 5.81
CA PHE A 108 -16.35 3.40 5.69
C PHE A 108 -16.99 3.02 4.36
N LEU A 109 -17.87 3.88 3.82
CA LEU A 109 -18.46 3.68 2.50
C LEU A 109 -17.38 3.70 1.40
N ASP A 110 -16.49 4.69 1.42
CA ASP A 110 -15.37 4.78 0.48
C ASP A 110 -14.45 3.56 0.58
N VAL A 111 -14.08 3.15 1.79
CA VAL A 111 -13.26 1.95 2.04
C VAL A 111 -13.94 0.70 1.46
N SER A 112 -15.25 0.53 1.68
CA SER A 112 -16.02 -0.63 1.19
C SER A 112 -16.06 -0.69 -0.34
N VAL A 113 -16.21 0.46 -1.00
CA VAL A 113 -16.21 0.56 -2.47
C VAL A 113 -14.82 0.20 -3.04
N ILE A 114 -13.74 0.63 -2.40
CA ILE A 114 -12.37 0.31 -2.86
C ILE A 114 -12.06 -1.17 -2.62
N ASN A 115 -12.43 -1.72 -1.46
CA ASN A 115 -12.22 -3.14 -1.16
C ASN A 115 -12.98 -4.04 -2.14
N SER A 116 -14.23 -3.73 -2.46
CA SER A 116 -14.99 -4.48 -3.47
C SER A 116 -14.38 -4.36 -4.87
N PHE A 117 -13.83 -3.19 -5.24
CA PHE A 117 -13.08 -3.03 -6.48
C PHE A 117 -11.81 -3.89 -6.53
N ILE A 118 -11.03 -3.93 -5.44
CA ILE A 118 -9.83 -4.75 -5.32
C ILE A 118 -10.19 -6.24 -5.47
N LEU A 119 -11.22 -6.70 -4.75
CA LEU A 119 -11.71 -8.07 -4.86
C LEU A 119 -12.17 -8.41 -6.29
N CYS A 120 -12.89 -7.50 -6.93
CA CYS A 120 -13.34 -7.67 -8.31
C CYS A 120 -12.17 -7.84 -9.28
N LYS A 121 -11.08 -7.08 -9.10
CA LYS A 121 -9.85 -7.22 -9.89
C LYS A 121 -9.10 -8.53 -9.65
N MET A 122 -9.19 -9.09 -8.44
CA MET A 122 -8.55 -10.37 -8.11
C MET A 122 -9.28 -11.56 -8.75
N LEU A 123 -10.59 -11.43 -8.99
CA LEU A 123 -11.40 -12.51 -9.55
C LEU A 123 -11.14 -12.70 -11.07
N PRO A 124 -10.97 -13.95 -11.55
CA PRO A 124 -10.69 -14.23 -12.97
C PRO A 124 -11.78 -13.76 -13.93
N CYS A 125 -13.05 -13.78 -13.51
CA CYS A 125 -14.22 -13.49 -14.33
C CYS A 125 -14.46 -12.00 -14.61
N ALA A 126 -13.76 -11.08 -13.95
CA ALA A 126 -14.00 -9.64 -14.04
C ALA A 126 -12.79 -8.84 -14.59
N LYS A 127 -11.73 -9.54 -15.01
CA LYS A 127 -10.47 -8.91 -15.45
C LYS A 127 -10.60 -8.03 -16.70
N ASP A 128 -11.53 -8.34 -17.60
CA ASP A 128 -11.65 -7.65 -18.89
C ASP A 128 -12.55 -6.40 -18.85
N ASP A 129 -13.51 -6.33 -17.92
CA ASP A 129 -14.49 -5.23 -17.84
C ASP A 129 -14.12 -4.14 -16.81
N VAL A 130 -13.32 -4.45 -15.78
CA VAL A 130 -13.04 -3.52 -14.67
C VAL A 130 -11.68 -2.84 -14.83
N LYS A 131 -11.55 -2.01 -15.87
CA LYS A 131 -10.30 -1.31 -16.21
C LYS A 131 -9.98 -0.13 -15.28
N SER A 132 -11.00 0.54 -14.74
CA SER A 132 -10.81 1.72 -13.89
C SER A 132 -11.80 1.80 -12.72
N VAL A 133 -11.39 2.46 -11.64
CA VAL A 133 -12.24 2.74 -10.46
C VAL A 133 -13.51 3.50 -10.85
N LYS A 134 -13.41 4.38 -11.85
CA LYS A 134 -14.54 5.18 -12.35
C LYS A 134 -15.64 4.29 -12.92
N VAL A 135 -15.27 3.40 -13.84
CA VAL A 135 -16.21 2.50 -14.51
C VAL A 135 -16.89 1.58 -13.50
N PHE A 136 -16.10 1.04 -12.55
CA PHE A 136 -16.63 0.25 -11.44
C PHE A 136 -17.67 1.02 -10.62
N ARG A 137 -17.34 2.25 -10.19
CA ARG A 137 -18.25 3.10 -9.42
C ARG A 137 -19.53 3.42 -10.19
N MET A 138 -19.45 3.72 -11.49
CA MET A 138 -20.63 3.97 -12.33
C MET A 138 -21.54 2.74 -12.39
N SER A 139 -20.98 1.56 -12.69
CA SER A 139 -21.74 0.31 -12.71
C SER A 139 -22.38 -0.01 -11.35
N LEU A 140 -21.65 0.23 -10.25
CA LEU A 140 -22.19 0.08 -8.89
C LEU A 140 -23.41 0.98 -8.66
N ILE A 141 -23.32 2.26 -9.06
CA ILE A 141 -24.42 3.23 -8.90
C ILE A 141 -25.64 2.80 -9.73
N GLU A 142 -25.45 2.41 -10.99
CA GLU A 142 -26.53 1.94 -11.87
C GLU A 142 -27.25 0.72 -11.29
N ASN A 143 -26.48 -0.26 -10.78
CA ASN A 143 -27.04 -1.44 -10.13
C ASN A 143 -27.81 -1.10 -8.85
N LEU A 144 -27.32 -0.17 -8.03
CA LEU A 144 -28.02 0.27 -6.82
C LEU A 144 -29.33 1.02 -7.15
N LEU A 145 -29.33 1.84 -8.21
CA LEU A 145 -30.52 2.58 -8.63
C LEU A 145 -31.62 1.65 -9.16
N THR A 146 -31.25 0.67 -10.00
CA THR A 146 -32.20 -0.30 -10.58
C THR A 146 -32.86 -1.19 -9.50
N ILE A 147 -32.12 -1.56 -8.45
CA ILE A 147 -32.68 -2.26 -7.27
C ILE A 147 -33.70 -1.37 -6.52
N GLY A 148 -33.44 -0.08 -6.43
CA GLY A 148 -34.34 0.88 -5.76
C GLY A 148 -35.69 1.01 -6.47
N ASP A 149 -35.71 1.03 -7.80
CA ASP A 149 -36.94 1.23 -8.58
C ASP A 149 -37.80 -0.03 -8.68
N SER A 150 -37.18 -1.21 -8.78
CA SER A 150 -37.90 -2.49 -8.70
C SER A 150 -38.59 -2.69 -7.33
N SER A 151 -37.99 -2.17 -6.25
CA SER A 151 -38.54 -2.21 -4.90
C SER A 151 -39.72 -1.25 -4.70
N LYS A 152 -39.72 -0.08 -5.35
CA LYS A 152 -40.87 0.85 -5.34
C LYS A 152 -42.07 0.28 -6.11
N LYS A 153 -41.81 -0.40 -7.24
CA LYS A 153 -42.86 -1.04 -8.05
C LYS A 153 -43.64 -2.11 -7.29
N ARG A 154 -42.99 -2.83 -6.36
CA ARG A 154 -43.65 -3.80 -5.46
C ARG A 154 -44.54 -3.17 -4.38
N LYS A 155 -44.33 -1.91 -4.01
CA LYS A 155 -45.13 -1.22 -2.97
C LYS A 155 -46.40 -0.57 -3.51
N ASN A 156 -46.49 -0.33 -4.81
CA ASN A 156 -47.65 0.25 -5.48
C ASN A 156 -48.65 -0.79 -6.03
N ILE A 157 -48.50 -2.06 -5.64
CA ILE A 157 -49.48 -3.12 -5.88
C ILE A 157 -50.12 -3.44 -4.52
N ARG A 158 -50.99 -2.55 -4.05
CA ARG A 158 -51.97 -2.78 -2.99
C ARG A 158 -53.20 -1.95 -3.26
#